data_AF-A0A6V7HPY2-F1
#
_entry.id   AF-A0A6V7HPY2-F1
#
_cell.length_a   1.000
_cell.length_b   1.000
_cell.length_c   1.000
_cell.angle_alpha   90.00
_cell.angle_beta   90.00
_cell.angle_gamma   90.00
#
_symmetry.space_group_name_H-M   'P 1'
#
loop_
_entity.id
_entity.type
_entity.pdbx_description
1 polymer ?
#
loop_
_entity_poly.entity_id
_entity_poly.type
_entity_poly.pdbx_seq_one_letter_code
_entity_poly.pdbx_strand_id
1 'polypeptide(L)'
;ADLVDEELLELVEIEVRELLCNIGFDGYATPVVKGSALLALNGDKSEYGVDSIKRLMDAVDSHVPTPTRDYESPFLLPIDNVLNIPGRGTVVVGTLKRGIMKKNDSADLLGFNNDTKTSISDIQ
;
A
#
# COMPACT_ATOMS: atom_id res chain seq x y z
N ALA A 1 17.01 -13.35 16.99
CA ALA A 1 17.41 -11.97 17.29
C ALA A 1 17.56 -11.80 18.80
N ASP A 2 16.49 -11.92 19.58
CA ASP A 2 16.56 -11.88 21.05
C ASP A 2 16.51 -13.29 21.72
N LEU A 3 15.87 -14.26 21.06
CA LEU A 3 15.61 -15.60 21.62
C LEU A 3 16.22 -16.78 20.82
N VAL A 4 16.90 -16.50 19.71
CA VAL A 4 17.43 -17.52 18.77
C VAL A 4 18.85 -17.17 18.35
N ASP A 5 19.66 -18.20 18.08
CA ASP A 5 21.05 -18.08 17.65
C ASP A 5 21.20 -17.58 16.19
N GLU A 6 22.44 -17.26 15.81
CA GLU A 6 22.75 -16.67 14.51
C GLU A 6 22.60 -17.67 13.35
N GLU A 7 22.92 -18.95 13.57
CA GLU A 7 22.85 -19.99 12.54
C GLU A 7 21.40 -20.22 12.08
N LEU A 8 20.46 -20.27 13.03
CA LEU A 8 19.04 -20.38 12.71
C LEU A 8 18.52 -19.13 12.00
N LEU A 9 19.01 -17.93 12.35
CA LEU A 9 18.61 -16.69 11.67
C LEU A 9 19.11 -16.64 10.22
N GLU A 10 20.33 -17.11 9.95
CA GLU A 10 20.87 -17.22 8.60
C GLU A 10 20.07 -18.22 7.77
N LEU A 11 19.70 -19.38 8.34
CA LEU A 11 18.88 -20.36 7.65
C LEU A 11 17.49 -19.80 7.28
N VAL A 12 16.83 -19.13 8.24
CA VAL A 12 15.53 -18.48 7.98
C VAL A 12 15.65 -17.39 6.91
N GLU A 13 16.74 -16.63 6.91
CA GLU A 13 16.97 -15.62 5.87
C GLU A 13 17.09 -16.27 4.49
N ILE A 14 17.83 -17.38 4.35
CA ILE A 14 17.93 -18.12 3.09
C ILE A 14 16.55 -18.60 2.63
N GLU A 15 15.77 -19.24 3.51
CA GLU A 15 14.44 -19.74 3.18
C GLU A 15 13.49 -18.63 2.72
N VAL A 16 13.52 -17.46 3.37
CA VAL A 16 12.70 -16.30 2.97
C VAL A 16 13.13 -15.76 1.61
N ARG A 17 14.43 -15.68 1.34
CA ARG A 17 14.95 -15.21 0.05
C ARG A 17 14.59 -16.17 -1.08
N GLU A 18 14.70 -17.48 -0.86
CA GLU A 18 14.25 -18.49 -1.81
C GLU A 18 12.75 -18.38 -2.09
N LEU A 19 11.94 -18.19 -1.04
CA LEU A 19 10.51 -17.98 -1.20
C LEU A 19 10.20 -16.74 -2.06
N LEU A 20 10.86 -15.61 -1.80
CA LEU A 20 10.71 -14.37 -2.59
C LEU A 20 11.05 -14.60 -4.07
N CYS A 21 12.16 -15.28 -4.35
CA CYS A 21 12.54 -15.68 -5.71
C CYS A 21 11.46 -16.55 -6.38
N ASN A 22 10.91 -17.52 -5.64
CA ASN A 22 9.88 -18.43 -6.15
C ASN A 22 8.56 -17.72 -6.52
N ILE A 23 8.22 -16.62 -5.84
CA ILE A 23 7.02 -15.82 -6.13
C ILE A 23 7.30 -14.62 -7.07
N GLY A 24 8.51 -14.54 -7.65
CA GLY A 24 8.86 -13.56 -8.69
C GLY A 24 9.43 -12.22 -8.18
N PHE A 25 9.80 -12.14 -6.90
CA PHE A 25 10.52 -10.99 -6.35
C PHE A 25 12.04 -11.23 -6.39
N ASP A 26 12.83 -10.16 -6.35
CA ASP A 26 14.28 -10.26 -6.22
C ASP A 26 14.66 -10.56 -4.76
N GLY A 27 14.66 -11.85 -4.42
CA GLY A 27 15.03 -12.31 -3.08
C GLY A 27 16.46 -11.96 -2.69
N TYR A 28 17.37 -11.70 -3.63
CA TYR A 28 18.75 -11.33 -3.31
C TYR A 28 18.90 -9.82 -3.05
N ALA A 29 18.19 -8.97 -3.78
CA ALA A 29 18.21 -7.53 -3.57
C ALA A 29 17.26 -7.05 -2.45
N THR A 30 16.29 -7.87 -2.04
CA THR A 30 15.34 -7.52 -0.97
C THR A 30 16.07 -7.31 0.37
N PRO A 31 15.92 -6.15 1.03
CA PRO A 31 16.49 -5.91 2.36
C PRO A 31 15.85 -6.83 3.41
N VAL A 32 16.70 -7.44 4.25
CA VAL A 32 16.26 -8.24 5.41
C VAL A 32 16.85 -7.61 6.66
N VAL A 33 16.00 -7.27 7.63
CA VAL A 33 16.42 -6.63 8.88
C VAL A 33 16.08 -7.54 10.06
N LYS A 34 17.12 -7.99 10.77
CA LYS A 34 16.98 -8.82 11.98
C LYS A 34 16.68 -7.91 13.19
N GLY A 35 15.63 -8.23 13.95
CA GLY A 35 15.18 -7.42 15.09
C GLY A 35 14.13 -8.11 15.96
N SER A 36 13.74 -7.46 17.05
CA SER A 36 12.64 -7.86 17.94
C SER A 36 11.69 -6.68 18.13
N ALA A 37 10.49 -6.81 17.57
CA ALA A 37 9.43 -5.80 17.72
C ALA A 37 9.02 -5.62 19.20
N LEU A 38 9.12 -6.67 20.01
CA LEU A 38 8.82 -6.60 21.44
C LEU A 38 9.86 -5.78 22.20
N LEU A 39 11.17 -6.01 21.94
CA LEU A 39 12.23 -5.19 22.53
C LEU A 39 12.12 -3.73 22.10
N ALA A 40 11.85 -3.49 20.82
CA ALA A 40 11.63 -2.13 20.30
C ALA A 40 10.44 -1.44 20.98
N LEU A 41 9.33 -2.15 21.18
CA LEU A 41 8.14 -1.63 21.86
C LEU A 41 8.42 -1.28 23.33
N ASN A 42 9.27 -2.06 23.99
CA ASN A 42 9.71 -1.81 25.37
C ASN A 42 10.79 -0.70 25.47
N GLY A 43 11.18 -0.08 24.35
CA GLY A 43 12.16 1.00 24.32
C GLY A 43 13.61 0.55 24.46
N ASP A 44 13.88 -0.74 24.22
CA ASP A 44 15.23 -1.30 24.28
C ASP A 44 16.13 -0.69 23.19
N LYS A 45 17.35 -0.29 23.55
CA LYS A 45 18.33 0.36 22.67
C LYS A 45 19.41 -0.59 22.15
N SER A 46 19.28 -1.89 22.38
CA SER A 46 20.11 -2.89 21.72
C SER A 46 19.91 -2.85 20.21
N GLU A 47 20.83 -3.49 19.49
CA GLU A 47 20.78 -3.60 18.04
C GLU A 47 19.46 -4.20 17.52
N TYR A 48 18.84 -5.09 18.30
CA TYR A 48 17.58 -5.75 17.97
C TYR A 48 16.34 -4.98 18.43
N GLY A 49 16.49 -3.92 19.23
CA GLY A 49 15.39 -3.12 19.73
C GLY A 49 15.01 -1.99 18.77
N VAL A 50 14.89 -0.77 19.31
CA VAL A 50 14.46 0.43 18.58
C VAL A 50 15.27 0.69 17.30
N ASP A 51 16.58 0.40 17.32
CA ASP A 51 17.45 0.67 16.18
C ASP A 51 17.24 -0.32 15.02
N SER A 52 16.75 -1.55 15.27
CA SER A 52 16.31 -2.44 14.19
C SER A 52 15.09 -1.90 13.45
N ILE A 53 14.16 -1.24 14.14
CA ILE A 53 12.98 -0.63 13.53
C ILE A 53 13.35 0.57 12.69
N LYS A 54 14.31 1.39 13.14
CA LYS A 54 14.84 2.49 12.31
C LYS A 54 15.48 1.97 11.03
N ARG A 55 16.34 0.94 11.14
CA ARG A 55 16.95 0.28 9.96
C ARG A 55 15.89 -0.29 9.01
N LEU A 56 14.81 -0.85 9.56
CA LEU A 56 13.67 -1.32 8.76
C LEU A 56 12.99 -0.17 8.02
N MET A 57 12.73 0.96 8.69
CA MET A 57 12.14 2.14 8.04
C MET A 57 13.07 2.73 6.97
N ASP A 58 14.37 2.80 7.23
CA ASP A 58 15.35 3.27 6.24
C ASP A 58 15.39 2.34 5.00
N ALA A 59 15.28 1.03 5.21
CA ALA A 59 15.18 0.05 4.13
C ALA A 59 13.88 0.21 3.33
N VAL A 60 12.75 0.48 3.99
CA VAL A 60 11.47 0.76 3.32
C VAL A 60 11.58 2.02 2.45
N ASP A 61 12.09 3.12 3.01
CA ASP A 61 12.20 4.40 2.32
C ASP A 61 13.14 4.33 1.11
N SER A 62 14.20 3.52 1.19
CA SER A 62 15.19 3.38 0.11
C SER A 62 14.81 2.33 -0.94
N HIS A 63 14.13 1.25 -0.55
CA HIS A 63 13.86 0.11 -1.44
C HIS A 63 12.46 0.14 -2.06
N VAL A 64 11.45 0.69 -1.36
CA VAL A 64 10.07 0.74 -1.86
C VAL A 64 9.89 2.03 -2.66
N PRO A 65 9.73 1.95 -4.00
CA PRO A 65 9.55 3.15 -4.80
C PRO A 65 8.24 3.84 -4.42
N THR A 66 8.27 5.17 -4.37
CA THR A 66 7.04 5.94 -4.23
C THR A 66 6.17 5.70 -5.47
N PRO A 67 4.92 5.24 -5.31
CA PRO A 67 4.06 4.95 -6.45
C PRO A 67 3.81 6.24 -7.23
N THR A 68 3.99 6.16 -8.56
CA THR A 68 3.69 7.28 -9.44
C THR A 68 2.17 7.42 -9.56
N ARG A 69 1.69 8.66 -9.46
CA ARG A 69 0.28 8.97 -9.68
C ARG A 69 0.13 9.42 -11.12
N ASP A 70 -0.76 8.75 -11.84
CA ASP A 70 -1.13 9.12 -13.20
C ASP A 70 -2.18 10.23 -13.14
N TYR A 71 -1.77 11.45 -13.47
CA TYR A 71 -2.64 12.63 -13.48
C TYR A 71 -3.12 13.00 -14.89
N GLU A 72 -2.57 12.36 -15.93
CA GLU A 72 -2.79 12.72 -17.34
C GLU A 72 -3.88 11.86 -17.98
N SER A 73 -3.99 10.59 -17.58
CA SER A 73 -5.07 9.73 -18.07
C SER A 73 -6.45 10.22 -17.64
N PRO A 74 -7.51 9.85 -18.39
CA PRO A 74 -8.89 10.04 -17.94
C PRO A 74 -9.11 9.42 -16.56
N PHE A 75 -9.89 10.11 -15.73
CA PHE A 75 -10.13 9.67 -14.38
C PHE A 75 -10.83 8.31 -14.35
N LEU A 76 -10.48 7.48 -13.37
CA LEU A 76 -11.14 6.20 -13.14
C LEU A 76 -11.36 6.01 -11.65
N LEU A 77 -12.61 5.92 -11.24
CA LEU A 77 -13.04 5.70 -9.86
C LEU A 77 -13.84 4.40 -9.78
N PRO A 78 -13.25 3.30 -9.31
CA PRO A 78 -14.00 2.10 -8.95
C PRO A 78 -14.92 2.44 -7.78
N ILE A 79 -16.18 2.04 -7.87
CA ILE A 79 -17.18 2.30 -6.83
C ILE A 79 -17.15 1.16 -5.82
N ASP A 80 -16.80 1.48 -4.58
CA ASP A 80 -16.77 0.56 -3.45
C ASP A 80 -18.12 0.49 -2.74
N ASN A 81 -18.81 1.62 -2.64
CA ASN A 81 -20.11 1.71 -1.97
C ASN A 81 -20.99 2.82 -2.55
N VAL A 82 -22.31 2.72 -2.35
CA VAL A 82 -23.30 3.70 -2.79
C VAL A 82 -24.23 4.06 -1.64
N LEU A 83 -24.42 5.35 -1.42
CA LEU A 83 -25.30 5.90 -0.40
C LEU A 83 -26.30 6.84 -1.07
N ASN A 84 -27.55 6.84 -0.61
CA ASN A 84 -28.53 7.85 -1.03
C ASN A 84 -28.80 8.79 0.15
N ILE A 85 -28.37 10.04 0.02
CA ILE A 85 -28.47 11.04 1.08
C ILE A 85 -29.68 11.94 0.80
N PRO A 86 -30.71 11.95 1.67
CA PRO A 86 -31.88 12.82 1.50
C PRO A 86 -31.47 14.29 1.32
N GLY A 87 -31.96 14.92 0.25
CA GLY A 87 -31.66 16.31 -0.07
C GLY A 87 -30.30 16.57 -0.76
N ARG A 88 -29.44 15.55 -0.91
CA ARG A 88 -28.19 15.64 -1.70
C ARG A 88 -28.18 14.73 -2.93
N GLY A 89 -28.87 13.60 -2.85
CA GLY A 89 -28.94 12.60 -3.91
C GLY A 89 -27.98 11.42 -3.69
N THR A 90 -27.64 10.73 -4.79
CA THR A 90 -26.77 9.56 -4.79
C THR A 90 -25.31 9.96 -4.63
N VAL A 91 -24.63 9.39 -3.64
CA VAL A 91 -23.20 9.54 -3.39
C VAL A 91 -22.52 8.19 -3.61
N VAL A 92 -21.49 8.19 -4.44
CA VAL A 92 -20.63 7.02 -4.67
C VAL A 92 -19.35 7.20 -3.86
N VAL A 93 -18.89 6.13 -3.24
CA VAL A 93 -17.63 6.10 -2.48
C VAL A 93 -16.66 5.20 -3.21
N GLY A 94 -15.44 5.68 -3.43
CA GLY A 94 -14.41 4.94 -4.13
C GLY A 94 -13.05 5.59 -4.01
N THR A 95 -12.00 4.85 -4.36
CA THR A 95 -10.63 5.37 -4.44
C THR A 95 -10.26 5.67 -5.88
N LEU A 96 -9.94 6.93 -6.18
CA LEU A 96 -9.49 7.33 -7.51
C LEU A 96 -8.21 6.56 -7.91
N LYS A 97 -8.29 5.75 -8.96
CA LYS A 97 -7.17 4.90 -9.42
C LYS A 97 -6.19 5.65 -10.32
N ARG A 98 -6.69 6.58 -11.13
CA ARG A 98 -5.91 7.43 -12.04
C ARG A 98 -6.71 8.67 -12.43
N GLY A 99 -6.03 9.62 -13.05
CA GLY A 99 -6.53 10.88 -13.57
C GLY A 99 -6.85 11.90 -12.49
N ILE A 100 -7.44 13.01 -12.91
CA ILE A 100 -7.92 14.08 -12.04
C ILE A 100 -9.43 14.22 -12.24
N MET A 101 -10.16 14.26 -11.13
CA MET A 101 -11.59 14.51 -11.10
C MET A 101 -11.83 15.92 -10.59
N LYS A 102 -12.65 16.72 -11.29
CA LYS A 102 -13.05 18.06 -10.84
C LYS A 102 -14.56 18.14 -10.63
N LYS A 103 -14.95 19.05 -9.75
CA LYS A 103 -16.36 19.38 -9.55
C LYS A 103 -16.97 19.90 -10.85
N ASN A 104 -18.17 19.42 -11.17
CA ASN A 104 -18.93 19.65 -12.39
C ASN A 104 -18.41 18.97 -13.66
N ASP A 105 -17.41 18.08 -13.56
CA ASP A 105 -16.99 17.28 -14.73
C ASP A 105 -18.10 16.31 -15.15
N SER A 106 -18.18 16.05 -16.46
CA SER A 106 -18.98 14.96 -17.01
C SER A 106 -18.31 13.62 -16.69
N ALA A 107 -19.12 12.61 -16.41
CA ALA A 107 -18.68 11.26 -16.09
C ALA A 107 -19.54 10.21 -16.79
N ASP A 108 -18.93 9.11 -17.20
CA ASP A 108 -19.64 7.94 -17.70
C ASP A 108 -19.63 6.86 -16.61
N LEU A 109 -20.82 6.45 -16.17
CA LEU A 109 -21.00 5.36 -15.22
C LEU A 109 -21.07 4.04 -16.00
N LEU A 110 -20.00 3.25 -15.89
CA LEU A 110 -19.81 2.01 -16.65
C LEU A 110 -19.97 0.77 -15.76
N GLY A 111 -20.64 -0.26 -16.28
CA GLY A 111 -20.72 -1.58 -15.64
C GLY A 111 -22.07 -2.26 -15.86
N PHE A 112 -22.13 -3.58 -15.64
CA PHE A 112 -23.37 -4.36 -15.74
C PHE A 112 -24.13 -4.19 -17.08
N ASN A 113 -23.38 -4.11 -18.18
CA ASN A 113 -23.91 -3.82 -19.53
C ASN A 113 -24.67 -2.48 -19.64
N ASN A 114 -24.43 -1.55 -18.72
CA ASN A 114 -24.95 -0.19 -18.76
C ASN A 114 -23.81 0.81 -18.95
N ASP A 115 -24.15 1.86 -19.68
CA ASP A 115 -23.35 3.07 -19.87
C ASP A 115 -24.29 4.26 -19.67
N THR A 116 -24.11 4.97 -18.56
CA THR A 116 -24.96 6.10 -18.18
C THR A 116 -24.13 7.35 -18.00
N LYS A 117 -24.42 8.38 -18.80
CA LYS A 117 -23.81 9.70 -18.63
C LYS A 117 -24.38 10.40 -17.41
N THR A 118 -23.49 10.98 -16.61
CA THR A 118 -23.83 11.76 -15.42
C THR A 118 -22.82 12.91 -15.25
N SER A 119 -23.00 13.72 -14.21
CA SER A 119 -22.11 14.82 -13.87
C SER A 119 -21.77 14.77 -12.38
N ILE A 120 -20.53 15.12 -12.05
CA ILE A 120 -20.02 15.09 -10.68
C ILE A 120 -20.40 16.40 -10.00
N SER A 121 -21.50 16.40 -9.26
CA SER A 121 -22.03 17.63 -8.65
C SER A 121 -21.19 18.15 -7.49
N ASP A 122 -20.61 17.26 -6.68
CA ASP A 122 -19.73 17.63 -5.56
C ASP A 122 -18.71 16.52 -5.25
N ILE A 123 -17.63 16.86 -4.55
CA ILE A 123 -16.56 15.94 -4.14
C ILE A 123 -16.26 16.18 -2.66
N GLN A 124 -16.19 15.10 -1.88
CA GLN A 124 -15.90 15.13 -0.44
C GLN A 124 -14.77 14.15 -0.09
#